data_AF-A0A3D2TLZ6-F1
#
_entry.id   AF-A0A3D2TLZ6-F1
#
_cell.length_a   1.000
_cell.length_b   1.000
_cell.length_c   1.000
_cell.angle_alpha   90.00
_cell.angle_beta   90.00
_cell.angle_gamma   90.00
#
_symmetry.space_group_name_H-M   'P 1'
#
loop_
_entity.id
_entity.type
_entity.pdbx_description
1 polymer ?
#
loop_
_entity_poly.entity_id
_entity_poly.type
_entity_poly.pdbx_seq_one_letter_code
_entity_poly.pdbx_strand_id
1 'polypeptide(L)'
;MLRKTSITLATLALLLTVAINWLGQAAPPSTPPVEGLRNNTPHFYALTGARIVPRPGQVIPNGTIVLRDSKIVSVAAGKNIPAGARVIDLQGKTIYAGLIDAFSEVTLPATANKSGALHWNSTIRPQRAVANHYQQDQARNKKMREQGITARLVAPAEGILKGTSALIGTGTETDTEAILQPNVAQHLQLTVPRGRGRTQYPNSPMG
;
A
#
# COMPACT_ATOMS: atom_id res chain seq x y z
N MET A 1 -59.93 0.89 -36.64
CA MET A 1 -58.89 -0.03 -36.11
C MET A 1 -57.66 0.67 -35.48
N LEU A 2 -57.71 1.97 -35.09
CA LEU A 2 -56.52 2.74 -34.67
C LEU A 2 -56.30 2.94 -33.15
N ARG A 3 -57.08 2.31 -32.25
CA ARG A 3 -56.96 2.57 -30.79
C ARG A 3 -56.03 1.65 -29.99
N LYS A 4 -55.50 0.58 -30.58
CA LYS A 4 -54.67 -0.41 -29.86
C LYS A 4 -53.15 -0.17 -29.98
N THR A 5 -52.69 0.59 -30.97
CA THR A 5 -51.26 0.87 -31.22
C THR A 5 -50.70 1.99 -30.34
N SER A 6 -51.54 2.89 -29.83
CA SER A 6 -51.13 4.00 -28.95
C SER A 6 -50.80 3.56 -27.53
N ILE A 7 -51.42 2.48 -27.04
CA ILE A 7 -51.19 1.95 -25.69
C ILE A 7 -49.87 1.16 -25.63
N THR A 8 -49.48 0.46 -26.71
CA THR A 8 -48.22 -0.29 -26.79
C THR A 8 -46.99 0.60 -26.95
N LEU A 9 -47.13 1.77 -27.58
CA LEU A 9 -46.03 2.76 -27.66
C LEU A 9 -45.80 3.47 -26.32
N ALA A 10 -46.87 3.75 -25.56
CA ALA A 10 -46.76 4.39 -24.25
C ALA A 10 -46.10 3.48 -23.20
N THR A 11 -46.40 2.17 -23.22
CA THR A 11 -45.76 1.20 -22.31
C THR A 11 -44.30 0.94 -22.66
N LEU A 12 -43.93 0.94 -23.96
CA LEU A 12 -42.55 0.83 -24.39
C LEU A 12 -41.72 2.06 -23.97
N ALA A 13 -42.30 3.27 -24.08
CA ALA A 13 -41.64 4.50 -23.64
C ALA A 13 -41.44 4.54 -22.10
N LEU A 14 -42.41 4.03 -21.32
CA LEU A 14 -42.31 3.94 -19.86
C LEU A 14 -41.29 2.88 -19.40
N LEU A 15 -41.18 1.75 -20.12
CA LEU A 15 -40.14 0.75 -19.88
C LEU A 15 -38.74 1.27 -20.23
N LEU A 16 -38.63 2.10 -21.27
CA LEU A 16 -37.36 2.70 -21.67
C LEU A 16 -36.87 3.74 -20.65
N THR A 17 -37.77 4.55 -20.07
CA THR A 17 -37.38 5.52 -19.03
C THR A 17 -36.99 4.85 -17.71
N VAL A 18 -37.60 3.73 -17.35
CA VAL A 18 -37.15 2.94 -16.18
C VAL A 18 -35.79 2.30 -16.41
N ALA A 19 -35.49 1.81 -17.63
CA ALA A 19 -34.19 1.23 -17.96
C ALA A 19 -33.05 2.26 -17.93
N ILE A 20 -33.30 3.52 -18.34
CA ILE A 20 -32.29 4.59 -18.33
C ILE A 20 -31.89 4.99 -16.89
N ASN A 21 -32.83 4.94 -15.94
CA ASN A 21 -32.54 5.25 -14.54
C ASN A 21 -31.66 4.19 -13.84
N TRP A 22 -31.55 2.98 -14.41
CA TRP A 22 -30.66 1.94 -13.89
C TRP A 22 -29.23 1.99 -14.45
N LEU A 23 -28.99 2.69 -15.57
CA LEU A 23 -27.66 2.80 -16.18
C LEU A 23 -26.81 3.97 -15.62
N GLY A 24 -27.38 4.83 -14.77
CA GLY A 24 -26.76 6.09 -14.34
C GLY A 24 -26.06 6.10 -12.98
N GLN A 25 -25.93 4.96 -12.28
CA GLN A 25 -25.26 4.93 -10.98
C GLN A 25 -23.74 4.93 -11.18
N ALA A 26 -23.16 6.11 -11.39
CA ALA A 26 -21.72 6.31 -11.30
C ALA A 26 -21.28 5.95 -9.87
N ALA A 27 -20.35 5.00 -9.74
CA ALA A 27 -19.77 4.67 -8.45
C ALA A 27 -19.15 5.94 -7.82
N PRO A 28 -19.44 6.26 -6.55
CA PRO A 28 -18.85 7.42 -5.92
C PRO A 28 -17.32 7.28 -5.94
N PRO A 29 -16.57 8.36 -6.24
CA PRO A 29 -15.12 8.34 -6.18
C PRO A 29 -14.69 7.92 -4.77
N SER A 30 -13.79 6.93 -4.68
CA SER A 30 -13.37 6.28 -3.43
C SER A 30 -12.45 7.14 -2.54
N THR A 31 -12.44 8.45 -2.75
CA THR A 31 -11.72 9.42 -1.93
C THR A 31 -12.69 10.54 -1.60
N PRO A 32 -13.40 10.47 -0.46
CA PRO A 32 -14.21 11.60 -0.03
C PRO A 32 -13.29 12.84 0.12
N PRO A 33 -13.74 14.02 -0.32
CA PRO A 33 -13.02 15.25 -0.01
C PRO A 33 -12.91 15.39 1.51
N VAL A 34 -11.73 15.80 2.00
CA VAL A 34 -11.52 16.03 3.43
C VAL A 34 -12.38 17.22 3.85
N GLU A 35 -13.48 16.95 4.53
CA GLU A 35 -14.46 17.93 4.95
C GLU A 35 -14.07 18.51 6.33
N GLY A 36 -13.68 19.79 6.37
CA GLY A 36 -13.34 20.49 7.62
C GLY A 36 -12.11 21.43 7.52
N LEU A 37 -11.85 22.16 8.61
CA LEU A 37 -10.63 22.97 8.75
C LEU A 37 -9.41 22.04 8.77
N ARG A 38 -8.48 22.24 7.83
CA ARG A 38 -7.17 21.57 7.86
C ARG A 38 -6.40 22.05 9.09
N ASN A 39 -6.37 21.23 10.14
CA ASN A 39 -5.48 21.49 11.26
C ASN A 39 -4.05 21.15 10.85
N ASN A 40 -3.28 22.17 10.46
CA ASN A 40 -1.85 22.05 10.17
C ASN A 40 -1.04 22.70 11.30
N THR A 41 -1.31 22.30 12.55
CA THR A 41 -0.47 22.73 13.67
C THR A 41 0.94 22.19 13.42
N PRO A 42 1.97 23.06 13.30
CA PRO A 42 3.32 22.60 13.00
C PRO A 42 3.79 21.60 14.05
N HIS A 43 4.06 20.38 13.61
CA HIS A 43 4.46 19.29 14.47
C HIS A 43 5.98 19.35 14.64
N PHE A 44 6.44 20.22 15.54
CA PHE A 44 7.86 20.47 15.78
C PHE A 44 8.33 19.85 17.10
N TYR A 45 9.17 18.82 17.02
CA TYR A 45 9.63 18.03 18.17
C TYR A 45 11.15 17.95 18.22
N ALA A 46 11.71 17.90 19.43
CA ALA A 46 13.12 17.61 19.67
C ALA A 46 13.23 16.42 20.64
N LEU A 47 13.69 15.29 20.13
CA LEU A 47 13.99 14.10 20.92
C LEU A 47 15.42 14.21 21.43
N THR A 48 15.64 14.30 22.73
CA THR A 48 16.95 14.64 23.31
C THR A 48 17.47 13.54 24.23
N GLY A 49 18.78 13.49 24.45
CA GLY A 49 19.41 12.62 25.46
C GLY A 49 19.48 11.14 25.09
N ALA A 50 19.05 10.74 23.89
CA ALA A 50 19.06 9.36 23.46
C ALA A 50 20.43 8.94 22.90
N ARG A 51 20.74 7.63 22.99
CA ARG A 51 21.76 7.00 22.14
C ARG A 51 21.16 6.77 20.76
N ILE A 52 21.71 7.38 19.70
CA ILE A 52 21.16 7.29 18.35
C ILE A 52 22.05 6.42 17.47
N VAL A 53 21.44 5.47 16.77
CA VAL A 53 22.11 4.61 15.78
C VAL A 53 21.45 4.82 14.41
N PRO A 54 21.91 5.82 13.62
CA PRO A 54 21.28 6.15 12.35
C PRO A 54 21.62 5.15 11.24
N ARG A 55 22.80 4.52 11.29
CA ARG A 55 23.27 3.54 10.31
C ARG A 55 24.28 2.58 10.93
N PRO A 56 24.50 1.39 10.34
CA PRO A 56 25.52 0.46 10.82
C PRO A 56 26.89 1.14 10.95
N GLY A 57 27.55 0.91 12.09
CA GLY A 57 28.87 1.47 12.39
C GLY A 57 28.88 2.93 12.88
N GLN A 58 27.74 3.63 12.91
CA GLN A 58 27.66 4.99 13.45
C GLN A 58 26.80 5.01 14.71
N VAL A 59 27.34 5.54 15.80
CA VAL A 59 26.63 5.74 17.06
C VAL A 59 26.85 7.17 17.53
N ILE A 60 25.77 7.88 17.85
CA ILE A 60 25.78 9.23 18.39
C ILE A 60 25.33 9.14 19.86
N PRO A 61 26.25 9.25 20.83
CA PRO A 61 25.90 9.28 22.25
C PRO A 61 25.25 10.62 22.60
N ASN A 62 24.24 10.61 23.49
CA ASN A 62 23.54 11.80 23.97
C ASN A 62 23.11 12.75 22.83
N GLY A 63 22.51 12.17 21.80
CA GLY A 63 22.11 12.90 20.61
C GLY A 63 20.74 13.55 20.72
N THR A 64 20.49 14.48 19.80
CA THR A 64 19.20 15.13 19.60
C THR A 64 18.72 14.89 18.16
N ILE A 65 17.46 14.50 18.01
CA ILE A 65 16.74 14.41 16.74
C ILE A 65 15.69 15.51 16.70
N VAL A 66 15.73 16.34 15.67
CA VAL A 66 14.70 17.35 15.43
C VAL A 66 13.76 16.87 14.34
N LEU A 67 12.46 16.83 14.64
CA LEU A 67 11.42 16.49 13.69
C LEU A 67 10.53 17.71 13.43
N ARG A 68 10.20 17.94 12.16
CA ARG A 68 9.24 18.96 11.72
C ARG A 68 8.32 18.35 10.67
N ASP A 69 7.01 18.43 10.87
CA ASP A 69 5.99 18.04 9.89
C ASP A 69 6.25 16.62 9.32
N SER A 70 6.51 15.67 10.24
CA SER A 70 6.82 14.26 9.95
C SER A 70 8.15 13.98 9.25
N LYS A 71 9.03 14.99 9.10
CA LYS A 71 10.38 14.83 8.55
C LYS A 71 11.45 15.06 9.60
N ILE A 72 12.54 14.31 9.48
CA ILE A 72 13.75 14.54 10.29
C ILE A 72 14.50 15.73 9.68
N VAL A 73 14.66 16.79 10.46
CA VAL A 73 15.38 18.01 10.05
C VAL A 73 16.87 17.91 10.38
N SER A 74 17.20 17.37 11.55
CA SER A 74 18.58 17.19 11.97
C SER A 74 18.74 16.05 12.96
N VAL A 75 19.94 15.45 12.95
CA VAL A 75 20.40 14.44 13.91
C VAL A 75 21.83 14.82 14.28
N ALA A 76 22.06 15.20 15.54
CA ALA A 76 23.37 15.66 15.99
C ALA A 76 23.65 15.25 17.44
N ALA A 77 24.93 15.26 17.83
CA ALA A 77 25.32 15.12 19.23
C ALA A 77 24.96 16.39 20.03
N GLY A 78 24.68 16.24 21.33
CA GLY A 78 24.41 17.36 22.23
C GLY A 78 22.96 17.86 22.17
N LYS A 79 22.69 19.04 22.73
CA LYS A 79 21.34 19.62 22.92
C LYS A 79 21.10 20.84 22.03
N ASN A 80 21.30 20.69 20.72
CA ASN A 80 20.92 21.73 19.76
C ASN A 80 19.41 21.66 19.50
N ILE A 81 18.64 22.28 20.39
CA ILE A 81 17.18 22.31 20.35
C ILE A 81 16.74 23.63 19.71
N PRO A 82 16.06 23.60 18.56
CA PRO A 82 15.54 24.83 17.94
C PRO A 82 14.39 25.44 18.76
N ALA A 83 14.27 26.77 18.72
CA ALA A 83 13.18 27.48 19.40
C ALA A 83 11.80 27.02 18.89
N GLY A 84 10.86 26.82 19.83
CA GLY A 84 9.49 26.37 19.52
C GLY A 84 9.33 24.86 19.32
N ALA A 85 10.40 24.06 19.40
CA ALA A 85 10.29 22.61 19.37
C ALA A 85 9.80 22.07 20.72
N ARG A 86 8.83 21.17 20.71
CA ARG A 86 8.45 20.41 21.91
C ARG A 86 9.54 19.41 22.25
N VAL A 87 10.16 19.60 23.41
CA VAL A 87 11.25 18.73 23.88
C VAL A 87 10.68 17.47 24.50
N ILE A 88 11.21 16.33 24.07
CA ILE A 88 10.97 15.02 24.67
C ILE A 88 12.32 14.47 25.11
N ASP A 89 12.46 14.25 26.41
CA ASP A 89 13.66 13.64 26.97
C ASP A 89 13.58 12.11 26.86
N LEU A 90 14.59 11.53 26.22
CA LEU A 90 14.73 10.10 26.00
C LEU A 90 16.06 9.59 26.60
N GLN A 91 16.54 10.23 27.67
CA GLN A 91 17.71 9.78 28.41
C GLN A 91 17.61 8.29 28.78
N GLY A 92 18.71 7.57 28.57
CA GLY A 92 18.80 6.13 28.82
C GLY A 92 18.12 5.26 27.75
N LYS A 93 17.45 5.85 26.76
CA LYS A 93 16.85 5.12 25.63
C LYS A 93 17.79 5.10 24.42
N THR A 94 17.59 4.10 23.57
CA THR A 94 18.29 3.98 22.29
C THR A 94 17.31 4.13 21.15
N ILE A 95 17.62 5.00 20.19
CA ILE A 95 16.85 5.22 18.97
C ILE A 95 17.59 4.57 17.82
N TYR A 96 16.90 3.70 17.10
CA TYR A 96 17.35 3.11 15.84
C TYR A 96 16.56 3.69 14.67
N ALA A 97 17.19 3.70 13.49
CA ALA A 97 16.44 3.83 12.25
C ALA A 97 15.42 2.69 12.14
N GLY A 98 14.25 2.98 11.57
CA GLY A 98 13.24 1.98 11.29
C GLY A 98 13.80 0.89 10.36
N LEU A 99 13.57 -0.37 10.70
CA LEU A 99 14.03 -1.48 9.88
C LEU A 99 13.15 -1.63 8.64
N ILE A 100 13.75 -2.15 7.57
CA ILE A 100 13.09 -2.43 6.31
C ILE A 100 13.11 -3.94 6.08
N ASP A 101 11.93 -4.54 5.94
CA ASP A 101 11.80 -5.92 5.47
C ASP A 101 11.96 -5.93 3.94
N ALA A 102 13.06 -6.52 3.47
CA ALA A 102 13.45 -6.49 2.07
C ALA A 102 12.60 -7.38 1.17
N PHE A 103 11.87 -8.36 1.73
CA PHE A 103 11.05 -9.25 0.92
C PHE A 103 9.96 -9.93 1.75
N SER A 104 8.71 -9.65 1.40
CA SER A 104 7.54 -10.33 1.92
C SER A 104 6.58 -10.64 0.79
N GLU A 105 5.86 -11.76 0.87
CA GLU A 105 4.88 -12.12 -0.15
C GLU A 105 3.44 -11.92 0.34
N VAL A 106 2.57 -11.61 -0.62
CA VAL A 106 1.12 -11.55 -0.43
C VAL A 106 0.40 -12.25 -1.58
N THR A 107 -0.69 -12.93 -1.26
CA THR A 107 -1.60 -13.49 -2.25
C THR A 107 -2.58 -12.41 -2.69
N LEU A 108 -2.55 -12.02 -3.96
CA LEU A 108 -3.54 -11.08 -4.51
C LEU A 108 -4.81 -11.83 -4.96
N PRO A 109 -5.98 -11.19 -4.88
CA PRO A 109 -7.25 -11.80 -5.29
C PRO A 109 -7.25 -12.20 -6.77
N ALA A 110 -8.08 -13.18 -7.12
CA ALA A 110 -8.22 -13.67 -8.51
C ALA A 110 -8.70 -12.57 -9.48
N THR A 111 -9.38 -11.53 -8.98
CA THR A 111 -9.78 -10.35 -9.76
C THR A 111 -8.58 -9.58 -10.33
N ALA A 112 -7.41 -9.68 -9.71
CA ALA A 112 -6.16 -9.09 -10.21
C ALA A 112 -5.75 -9.65 -11.59
N ASN A 113 -6.27 -10.82 -11.98
CA ASN A 113 -5.98 -11.46 -13.26
C ASN A 113 -6.94 -11.03 -14.38
N LYS A 114 -7.84 -10.06 -14.16
CA LYS A 114 -8.87 -9.68 -15.17
C LYS A 114 -8.50 -8.44 -16.01
N SER A 115 -7.33 -7.86 -15.80
CA SER A 115 -6.91 -6.66 -16.54
C SER A 115 -6.08 -7.03 -17.77
N GLY A 116 -6.52 -6.58 -18.95
CA GLY A 116 -5.79 -6.69 -20.22
C GLY A 116 -5.87 -8.05 -20.91
N ALA A 117 -5.15 -8.18 -22.03
CA ALA A 117 -5.01 -9.43 -22.75
C ALA A 117 -4.21 -10.44 -21.90
N LEU A 118 -4.83 -11.59 -21.62
CA LEU A 118 -4.21 -12.62 -20.81
C LEU A 118 -3.27 -13.47 -21.67
N HIS A 119 -2.17 -13.88 -21.07
CA HIS A 119 -1.26 -14.85 -21.67
C HIS A 119 -1.88 -16.25 -21.62
N TRP A 120 -1.59 -17.10 -22.62
CA TRP A 120 -2.12 -18.47 -22.68
C TRP A 120 -1.73 -19.31 -21.44
N ASN A 121 -0.52 -19.08 -20.93
CA ASN A 121 -0.05 -19.65 -19.67
C ASN A 121 -0.52 -18.76 -18.51
N SER A 122 -1.44 -19.28 -17.71
CA SER A 122 -2.04 -18.62 -16.54
C SER A 122 -1.05 -18.33 -15.41
N THR A 123 0.19 -18.82 -15.50
CA THR A 123 1.29 -18.60 -14.55
C THR A 123 2.15 -17.39 -14.93
N ILE A 124 1.97 -16.83 -16.13
CA ILE A 124 2.63 -15.62 -16.62
C ILE A 124 1.69 -14.43 -16.39
N ARG A 125 1.98 -13.63 -15.36
CA ARG A 125 1.12 -12.53 -14.91
C ARG A 125 1.92 -11.23 -14.68
N PRO A 126 2.69 -10.74 -15.68
CA PRO A 126 3.53 -9.56 -15.49
C PRO A 126 2.74 -8.29 -15.15
N GLN A 127 1.48 -8.21 -15.57
CA GLN A 127 0.57 -7.08 -15.39
C GLN A 127 0.04 -6.92 -13.96
N ARG A 128 0.22 -7.90 -13.07
CA ARG A 128 -0.23 -7.79 -11.68
C ARG A 128 0.63 -6.78 -10.94
N ALA A 129 0.00 -5.80 -10.29
CA ALA A 129 0.67 -4.88 -9.38
C ALA A 129 0.08 -5.04 -7.98
N VAL A 130 0.95 -5.20 -6.97
CA VAL A 130 0.51 -5.25 -5.57
C VAL A 130 -0.24 -3.99 -5.19
N ALA A 131 0.23 -2.81 -5.63
CA ALA A 131 -0.36 -1.51 -5.32
C ALA A 131 -1.87 -1.40 -5.63
N ASN A 132 -2.37 -2.10 -6.66
CA ASN A 132 -3.78 -2.00 -7.08
C ASN A 132 -4.73 -2.88 -6.24
N HIS A 133 -4.20 -3.85 -5.51
CA HIS A 133 -4.99 -4.88 -4.83
C HIS A 133 -4.51 -5.15 -3.41
N TYR A 134 -3.68 -4.26 -2.87
CA TYR A 134 -3.13 -4.40 -1.55
C TYR A 134 -4.20 -4.09 -0.50
N GLN A 135 -4.30 -4.97 0.49
CA GLN A 135 -5.14 -4.79 1.67
C GLN A 135 -4.27 -4.92 2.90
N GLN A 136 -4.30 -3.93 3.78
CA GLN A 136 -3.50 -3.98 4.99
C GLN A 136 -4.03 -5.02 5.98
N ASP A 137 -3.10 -5.82 6.49
CA ASP A 137 -3.30 -6.63 7.69
C ASP A 137 -2.75 -5.85 8.90
N GLN A 138 -3.64 -5.19 9.64
CA GLN A 138 -3.27 -4.37 10.79
C GLN A 138 -2.67 -5.19 11.94
N ALA A 139 -3.08 -6.45 12.11
CA ALA A 139 -2.53 -7.33 13.14
C ALA A 139 -1.09 -7.69 12.81
N ARG A 140 -0.81 -8.05 11.56
CA ARG A 140 0.55 -8.32 11.08
C ARG A 140 1.42 -7.06 11.14
N ASN A 141 0.89 -5.91 10.71
CA ASN A 141 1.62 -4.64 10.73
C ASN A 141 1.98 -4.22 12.16
N LYS A 142 1.08 -4.41 13.14
CA LYS A 142 1.36 -4.17 14.56
C LYS A 142 2.51 -5.04 15.06
N LYS A 143 2.49 -6.35 14.79
CA LYS A 143 3.57 -7.27 15.17
C LYS A 143 4.91 -6.88 14.54
N MET A 144 4.91 -6.45 13.28
CA MET A 144 6.12 -5.97 12.59
C MET A 144 6.65 -4.67 13.22
N ARG A 145 5.78 -3.73 13.60
CA ARG A 145 6.19 -2.49 14.28
C ARG A 145 6.76 -2.75 15.67
N GLU A 146 6.21 -3.71 16.41
CA GLU A 146 6.76 -4.15 17.71
C GLU A 146 8.19 -4.70 17.58
N GLN A 147 8.54 -5.25 16.41
CA GLN A 147 9.90 -5.68 16.07
C GLN A 147 10.79 -4.55 15.50
N GLY A 148 10.25 -3.33 15.34
CA GLY A 148 10.97 -2.18 14.77
C GLY A 148 10.95 -2.08 13.25
N ILE A 149 10.15 -2.89 12.55
CA ILE A 149 10.00 -2.85 11.09
C ILE A 149 8.97 -1.77 10.71
N THR A 150 9.42 -0.81 9.90
CA THR A 150 8.65 0.38 9.50
C THR A 150 8.19 0.35 8.04
N ALA A 151 8.96 -0.31 7.18
CA ALA A 151 8.64 -0.48 5.77
C ALA A 151 8.91 -1.91 5.33
N ARG A 152 8.17 -2.37 4.32
CA ARG A 152 8.34 -3.70 3.74
C ARG A 152 8.17 -3.68 2.23
N LEU A 153 8.99 -4.45 1.52
CA LEU A 153 8.77 -4.74 0.11
C LEU A 153 7.79 -5.92 0.01
N VAL A 154 6.62 -5.67 -0.58
CA VAL A 154 5.58 -6.70 -0.73
C VAL A 154 5.51 -7.14 -2.19
N ALA A 155 5.81 -8.40 -2.44
CA ALA A 155 5.77 -9.05 -3.74
C ALA A 155 4.54 -9.96 -3.90
N PRO A 156 4.04 -10.17 -5.13
CA PRO A 156 3.00 -11.17 -5.38
C PRO A 156 3.57 -12.59 -5.17
N ALA A 157 2.84 -13.45 -4.45
CA ALA A 157 3.30 -14.82 -4.15
C ALA A 157 3.25 -15.79 -5.36
N GLU A 158 2.30 -15.60 -6.28
CA GLU A 158 1.96 -16.58 -7.31
C GLU A 158 2.46 -16.20 -8.71
N GLY A 159 3.02 -17.18 -9.43
CA GLY A 159 3.41 -17.04 -10.83
C GLY A 159 4.89 -17.38 -11.09
N ILE A 160 5.23 -17.55 -12.37
CA ILE A 160 6.61 -17.59 -12.88
C ILE A 160 7.04 -16.16 -13.16
N LEU A 161 6.21 -15.40 -13.87
CA LEU A 161 6.25 -13.93 -13.86
C LEU A 161 5.13 -13.47 -12.93
N LYS A 162 5.50 -13.11 -11.70
CA LYS A 162 4.57 -12.89 -10.58
C LYS A 162 3.85 -11.53 -10.64
N GLY A 163 4.53 -10.54 -11.25
CA GLY A 163 4.07 -9.14 -11.29
C GLY A 163 5.03 -8.19 -10.58
N THR A 164 4.56 -6.98 -10.29
CA THR A 164 5.33 -5.89 -9.69
C THR A 164 5.05 -5.75 -8.19
N SER A 165 6.12 -5.58 -7.39
CA SER A 165 6.02 -5.29 -5.95
C SER A 165 5.85 -3.81 -5.63
N ALA A 166 5.28 -3.54 -4.46
CA ALA A 166 5.17 -2.21 -3.87
C ALA A 166 5.94 -2.12 -2.54
N LEU A 167 6.47 -0.94 -2.23
CA LEU A 167 7.01 -0.61 -0.92
C LEU A 167 5.88 -0.08 -0.03
N ILE A 168 5.66 -0.75 1.09
CA ILE A 168 4.54 -0.49 1.99
C ILE A 168 5.03 -0.11 3.38
N GLY A 169 4.47 0.96 3.95
CA GLY A 169 4.63 1.34 5.35
C GLY A 169 3.78 0.47 6.27
N THR A 170 4.29 0.13 7.46
CA THR A 170 3.55 -0.63 8.48
C THR A 170 2.70 0.27 9.40
N GLY A 171 2.43 1.51 8.97
CA GLY A 171 1.62 2.49 9.67
C GLY A 171 0.15 2.09 9.79
N THR A 172 -0.60 2.90 10.54
CA THR A 172 -2.06 2.76 10.75
C THR A 172 -2.88 3.65 9.81
N GLU A 173 -2.23 4.20 8.79
CA GLU A 173 -2.82 5.05 7.76
C GLU A 173 -3.74 4.23 6.84
N THR A 174 -4.41 4.90 5.89
CA THR A 174 -5.25 4.21 4.90
C THR A 174 -4.42 3.33 3.96
N ASP A 175 -5.04 2.34 3.30
CA ASP A 175 -4.36 1.42 2.38
C ASP A 175 -3.55 2.17 1.31
N THR A 176 -4.07 3.29 0.81
CA THR A 176 -3.42 4.13 -0.21
C THR A 176 -2.23 4.91 0.35
N GLU A 177 -2.36 5.49 1.54
CA GLU A 177 -1.29 6.26 2.20
C GLU A 177 -0.15 5.34 2.65
N ALA A 178 -0.47 4.10 3.01
CA ALA A 178 0.53 3.10 3.35
C ALA A 178 1.44 2.70 2.18
N ILE A 179 1.04 2.95 0.93
CA ILE A 179 1.89 2.67 -0.23
C ILE A 179 2.90 3.82 -0.39
N LEU A 180 4.15 3.56 0.00
CA LEU A 180 5.25 4.52 -0.13
C LEU A 180 5.75 4.63 -1.58
N GLN A 181 5.82 3.48 -2.27
CA GLN A 181 6.19 3.41 -3.69
C GLN A 181 5.42 2.27 -4.36
N PRO A 182 4.59 2.54 -5.38
CA PRO A 182 3.70 1.53 -5.95
C PRO A 182 4.41 0.50 -6.83
N ASN A 183 5.45 0.92 -7.57
CA ASN A 183 6.18 0.08 -8.51
C ASN A 183 7.67 0.09 -8.17
N VAL A 184 8.18 -1.03 -7.66
CA VAL A 184 9.58 -1.15 -7.23
C VAL A 184 10.36 -2.13 -8.12
N ALA A 185 9.87 -3.36 -8.25
CA ALA A 185 10.57 -4.41 -8.97
C ALA A 185 9.60 -5.44 -9.55
N GLN A 186 9.97 -6.02 -10.68
CA GLN A 186 9.27 -7.16 -11.27
C GLN A 186 9.80 -8.46 -10.65
N HIS A 187 8.90 -9.33 -10.21
CA HIS A 187 9.25 -10.58 -9.55
C HIS A 187 9.09 -11.75 -10.50
N LEU A 188 10.10 -12.62 -10.53
CA LEU A 188 10.10 -13.84 -11.30
C LEU A 188 10.56 -15.04 -10.47
N GLN A 189 10.09 -16.22 -10.83
CA GLN A 189 10.49 -17.49 -10.24
C GLN A 189 10.83 -18.47 -11.36
N LEU A 190 12.00 -19.11 -11.26
CA LEU A 190 12.51 -20.05 -12.27
C LEU A 190 11.83 -21.43 -12.22
N THR A 191 11.02 -21.67 -11.21
CA THR A 191 10.35 -22.96 -10.97
C THR A 191 8.84 -22.77 -10.99
N VAL A 192 8.12 -23.72 -11.58
CA VAL A 192 6.65 -23.72 -11.52
C VAL A 192 6.17 -23.71 -10.06
N PRO A 193 5.22 -22.83 -9.67
CA PRO A 193 4.70 -22.77 -8.31
C PRO A 193 4.20 -24.13 -7.83
N ARG A 194 4.65 -24.57 -6.65
CA ARG A 194 4.15 -25.78 -5.99
C ARG A 194 2.76 -25.48 -5.43
N GLY A 195 1.70 -25.75 -6.20
CA GLY A 195 0.32 -25.45 -5.79
C GLY A 195 -0.74 -25.72 -6.85
N ARG A 196 -1.95 -25.19 -6.65
CA ARG A 196 -3.21 -25.42 -7.37
C ARG A 196 -3.19 -25.14 -8.90
N GLY A 197 -2.03 -24.86 -9.48
CA GLY A 197 -1.79 -24.57 -10.90
C GLY A 197 -1.15 -25.70 -11.72
N ARG A 198 -0.91 -26.90 -11.15
CA ARG A 198 -0.36 -28.05 -11.91
C ARG A 198 -1.34 -28.72 -12.88
N THR A 199 -2.59 -28.25 -12.91
CA THR A 199 -3.66 -28.75 -13.80
C THR A 199 -3.57 -28.22 -15.22
N GLN A 200 -2.77 -27.16 -15.48
CA GLN A 200 -2.55 -26.62 -16.81
C GLN A 200 -1.08 -26.72 -17.22
N TYR A 201 -0.85 -27.13 -18.46
CA TYR A 201 0.47 -27.18 -19.07
C TYR A 201 1.06 -25.76 -19.21
N PRO A 202 2.38 -25.54 -18.98
CA PRO A 202 3.39 -26.49 -18.49
C PRO A 202 3.36 -26.59 -16.96
N ASN A 203 3.36 -27.83 -16.43
CA ASN A 203 3.28 -28.12 -15.00
C ASN A 203 4.63 -28.55 -14.39
N SER A 204 5.69 -28.46 -15.19
CA SER A 204 7.07 -28.85 -14.89
C SER A 204 8.01 -27.72 -15.37
N PRO A 205 9.16 -27.49 -14.70
CA PRO A 205 10.16 -26.53 -15.16
C PRO A 205 10.76 -26.87 -16.54
N MET A 206 10.63 -28.13 -16.98
CA MET A 206 11.23 -28.66 -18.21
C MET A 206 10.20 -28.97 -19.31
N GLY A 207 8.93 -28.59 -19.11
CA GLY A 207 7.82 -29.01 -19.97
C GLY A 207 7.05 -30.18 -19.39
#